data_AF-A0A822D9B4-F1
#
_entry.id   AF-A0A822D9B4-F1
#
_cell.length_a   1.000
_cell.length_b   1.000
_cell.length_c   1.000
_cell.angle_alpha   90.00
_cell.angle_beta   90.00
_cell.angle_gamma   90.00
#
_symmetry.space_group_name_H-M   'P 1'
#
loop_
_entity.id
_entity.type
_entity.pdbx_description
1 polymer ?
#
loop_
_entity_poly.entity_id
_entity_poly.type
_entity_poly.pdbx_seq_one_letter_code
_entity_poly.pdbx_strand_id
1 'polypeptide(L)'
;QTRRVVRWSRRSGTTQGEILIDSINCFGLAMDKQRYLYVSDEGKHEVRRYQLGEKNGTLVAGGNGQGDGLNQLNYPRYVFVDRQRNVYVSD
;
A
#
# COMPACT_ATOMS: atom_id res chain seq x y z
N GLN A 1 -15.12 1.65 11.50
CA GLN A 1 -14.62 2.64 10.53
C GLN A 1 -13.67 1.91 9.60
N THR A 2 -13.99 1.79 8.31
CA THR A 2 -13.10 1.09 7.36
C THR A 2 -12.09 2.08 6.79
N ARG A 3 -10.83 1.94 7.21
CA ARG A 3 -9.70 2.59 6.51
C ARG A 3 -9.63 2.00 5.10
N ARG A 4 -9.43 2.85 4.10
CA ARG A 4 -9.56 2.52 2.68
C ARG A 4 -8.67 3.42 1.81
N VAL A 5 -8.25 2.89 0.67
CA VAL A 5 -7.59 3.69 -0.37
C VAL A 5 -8.63 4.14 -1.39
N VAL A 6 -8.71 5.45 -1.61
CA VAL A 6 -9.69 6.06 -2.52
C VAL A 6 -8.98 6.85 -3.60
N ARG A 7 -9.31 6.57 -4.87
CA ARG A 7 -8.83 7.35 -6.01
C ARG A 7 -9.84 8.43 -6.37
N TRP A 8 -9.35 9.65 -6.58
CA TRP A 8 -10.13 10.78 -7.07
C TRP A 8 -9.61 11.21 -8.44
N SER A 9 -10.49 11.24 -9.45
CA SER A 9 -10.13 11.70 -10.79
C SER A 9 -10.02 13.23 -10.82
N ARG A 10 -8.93 13.74 -11.39
CA ARG A 10 -8.76 15.18 -11.65
C ARG A 10 -9.35 15.62 -13.00
N ARG A 11 -9.82 14.69 -13.83
CA ARG A 11 -10.49 15.01 -15.10
C ARG A 11 -11.97 15.33 -14.81
N SER A 12 -12.30 16.62 -14.89
CA SER A 12 -13.61 17.30 -14.84
C SER A 12 -14.69 16.75 -13.89
N GLY A 13 -14.97 17.49 -12.81
CA GLY A 13 -16.28 17.52 -12.13
C GLY A 13 -16.66 16.34 -11.25
N THR A 14 -15.84 15.30 -11.16
CA THR A 14 -16.15 14.13 -10.31
C THR A 14 -16.13 14.50 -8.82
N THR A 15 -17.28 14.32 -8.15
CA THR A 15 -17.44 14.48 -6.69
C THR A 15 -17.42 13.14 -5.94
N GLN A 16 -17.15 12.03 -6.65
CA GLN A 16 -17.16 10.69 -6.09
C GLN A 16 -15.79 10.00 -6.24
N GLY A 17 -15.25 9.50 -5.13
CA GLY A 17 -14.04 8.69 -5.14
C GLY A 17 -14.34 7.21 -5.40
N GLU A 18 -13.42 6.53 -6.07
CA GLU A 18 -13.45 5.08 -6.28
C GLU A 18 -12.64 4.38 -5.19
N ILE A 19 -13.25 3.43 -4.48
CA ILE A 19 -12.53 2.58 -3.54
C ILE A 19 -11.68 1.61 -4.34
N LEU A 20 -10.37 1.70 -4.19
CA LEU A 20 -9.44 0.75 -4.80
C LEU A 20 -9.19 -0.44 -3.87
N ILE A 21 -9.05 -0.15 -2.58
CA ILE A 21 -8.77 -1.14 -1.53
C ILE A 21 -9.64 -0.78 -0.33
N ASP A 22 -10.40 -1.75 0.16
CA ASP A 22 -11.13 -1.64 1.41
C ASP A 22 -10.42 -2.42 2.52
N SER A 23 -10.83 -2.18 3.77
CA SER A 23 -10.43 -2.99 4.93
C SER A 23 -8.91 -3.09 5.14
N ILE A 24 -8.18 -1.99 4.94
CA ILE A 24 -6.72 -1.92 5.10
C ILE A 24 -6.34 -0.89 6.17
N ASN A 25 -5.42 -1.23 7.08
CA ASN A 25 -4.88 -0.25 8.02
C ASN A 25 -3.72 0.56 7.38
N CYS A 26 -4.03 1.36 6.36
CA CYS A 26 -3.00 2.06 5.60
C CYS A 26 -2.55 3.38 6.22
N PHE A 27 -1.23 3.59 6.23
CA PHE A 27 -0.61 4.88 6.58
C PHE A 27 0.16 5.50 5.40
N GLY A 28 0.73 4.68 4.52
CA GLY A 28 1.51 5.14 3.38
C GLY A 28 1.20 4.36 2.13
N LEU A 29 1.34 5.04 1.00
CA LEU A 29 1.18 4.45 -0.32
C LEU A 29 2.18 5.04 -1.31
N ALA A 30 2.55 4.24 -2.30
CA ALA A 30 3.36 4.64 -3.44
C ALA A 30 2.86 3.94 -4.72
N MET A 31 3.14 4.53 -5.88
CA MET A 31 2.80 3.92 -7.16
C MET A 31 4.01 3.86 -8.07
N ASP A 32 4.26 2.69 -8.67
CA ASP A 32 5.31 2.52 -9.66
C ASP A 32 4.87 2.99 -11.06
N LYS A 33 5.82 2.99 -12.01
CA LYS A 33 5.55 3.41 -13.41
C LYS A 33 4.62 2.44 -14.15
N GLN A 34 4.49 1.21 -13.68
CA GLN A 34 3.61 0.17 -14.21
C GLN A 34 2.20 0.24 -13.59
N ARG A 35 1.95 1.22 -12.72
CA ARG A 35 0.68 1.45 -12.02
C ARG A 35 0.32 0.34 -11.02
N TYR A 36 1.32 -0.30 -10.42
CA TYR A 36 1.10 -1.03 -9.18
C TYR A 36 1.08 -0.04 -8.01
N LEU A 37 0.05 -0.17 -7.18
CA LEU A 37 -0.08 0.58 -5.94
C LEU A 37 0.49 -0.26 -4.80
N TYR A 38 1.44 0.29 -4.06
CA TYR A 38 2.06 -0.32 -2.89
C TYR A 38 1.48 0.36 -1.66
N VAL A 39 1.03 -0.43 -0.69
CA VAL A 39 0.36 0.09 0.51
C VAL A 39 0.91 -0.65 1.72
N SER A 40 1.33 0.12 2.73
CA SER A 40 1.62 -0.44 4.05
C SER A 40 0.32 -0.79 4.76
N ASP A 41 0.23 -2.00 5.32
CA ASP A 41 -0.81 -2.34 6.29
C ASP A 41 -0.14 -2.41 7.66
N GLU A 42 -0.27 -1.31 8.40
CA GLU A 42 0.39 -1.10 9.69
C GLU A 42 -0.07 -2.14 10.72
N GLY A 43 -1.35 -2.53 10.68
CA GLY A 43 -1.93 -3.51 11.61
C GLY A 43 -1.54 -4.95 11.31
N LYS A 44 -1.02 -5.21 10.11
CA LYS A 44 -0.53 -6.52 9.68
C LYS A 44 0.98 -6.60 9.55
N HIS A 45 1.68 -5.50 9.79
CA HIS A 45 3.15 -5.44 9.69
C HIS A 45 3.65 -5.93 8.33
N GLU A 46 3.01 -5.44 7.26
CA GLU A 46 3.30 -5.87 5.90
C GLU A 46 3.16 -4.72 4.89
N VAL A 47 3.77 -4.90 3.73
CA VAL A 47 3.49 -4.10 2.55
C VAL A 47 2.97 -5.02 1.45
N ARG A 48 1.86 -4.60 0.83
CA ARG A 48 1.27 -5.31 -0.32
C ARG A 48 1.29 -4.41 -1.55
N ARG A 49 1.47 -5.02 -2.72
CA ARG A 49 1.22 -4.37 -4.01
C ARG A 49 -0.09 -4.83 -4.61
N TYR A 50 -0.77 -3.92 -5.30
CA TYR A 50 -2.05 -4.14 -5.94
C TYR A 50 -1.97 -3.64 -7.37
N GLN A 51 -2.47 -4.43 -8.32
CA GLN A 51 -2.91 -3.86 -9.58
C GLN A 51 -4.17 -3.03 -9.32
N LEU A 52 -4.34 -1.91 -10.03
CA LEU A 52 -5.53 -1.07 -9.81
C LEU A 52 -6.82 -1.85 -10.10
N GLY A 53 -7.71 -1.92 -9.10
CA GLY A 53 -8.96 -2.70 -9.13
C GLY A 53 -8.83 -4.12 -8.58
N GLU A 54 -7.61 -4.58 -8.29
CA GLU A 54 -7.37 -5.83 -7.56
C GLU A 54 -7.75 -5.66 -6.09
N LYS A 55 -8.49 -6.63 -5.54
CA LYS A 55 -8.90 -6.62 -4.13
C LYS A 55 -7.88 -7.26 -3.20
N ASN A 56 -7.15 -8.25 -3.71
CA ASN A 56 -6.21 -9.06 -2.94
C ASN A 56 -4.78 -8.73 -3.37
N GLY A 57 -4.09 -7.89 -2.61
CA GLY A 57 -2.72 -7.50 -2.94
C GLY A 57 -1.73 -8.64 -2.71
N THR A 58 -0.66 -8.63 -3.49
CA THR A 58 0.50 -9.53 -3.31
C THR A 58 1.40 -9.00 -2.21
N LEU A 59 1.79 -9.84 -1.25
CA LEU A 59 2.79 -9.50 -0.23
C LEU A 59 4.15 -9.22 -0.88
N VAL A 60 4.79 -8.11 -0.52
CA VAL A 60 6.11 -7.72 -1.07
C VAL A 60 7.17 -7.43 0.00
N ALA A 61 6.77 -7.14 1.24
CA ALA A 61 7.67 -7.00 2.39
C ALA A 61 6.92 -7.31 3.69
N GLY A 62 7.65 -7.77 4.71
CA GLY A 62 7.08 -8.17 6.00
C GLY A 62 6.26 -9.47 5.93
N GLY A 63 5.20 -9.56 6.73
CA GLY A 63 4.31 -10.72 6.78
C GLY A 63 4.84 -11.91 7.60
N ASN A 64 6.00 -11.78 8.24
CA ASN A 64 6.58 -12.79 9.14
C ASN A 64 6.45 -12.39 10.62
N GLY A 65 5.36 -11.69 10.95
CA GLY A 65 5.13 -11.13 12.28
C GLY A 65 5.83 -9.79 12.51
N GLN A 66 5.48 -9.17 13.62
CA GLN A 66 6.09 -7.92 14.09
C GLN A 66 7.52 -8.16 14.58
N GLY A 67 8.48 -7.32 14.18
CA GLY A 67 9.84 -7.34 14.73
C GLY A 67 10.89 -6.70 13.83
N ASP A 68 12.14 -6.74 14.29
CA ASP A 68 13.28 -6.06 13.65
C ASP A 68 14.11 -7.00 12.75
N GLY A 69 13.62 -8.22 12.49
CA GLY A 69 14.26 -9.15 11.56
C GLY A 69 14.20 -8.65 10.11
N LEU A 70 15.17 -9.04 9.27
CA LEU A 70 15.25 -8.59 7.86
C LEU A 70 14.04 -8.99 6.99
N ASN A 71 13.20 -9.90 7.45
CA ASN A 71 11.97 -10.35 6.82
C ASN A 71 10.71 -9.95 7.60
N GLN A 72 10.85 -9.14 8.65
CA GLN A 72 9.77 -8.63 9.49
C GLN A 72 9.60 -7.13 9.26
N LEU A 73 8.49 -6.60 9.77
CA LEU A 73 8.23 -5.16 9.87
C LEU A 73 7.61 -4.87 11.25
N ASN A 74 7.66 -3.63 11.71
CA ASN A 74 7.13 -3.15 12.98
C ASN A 74 6.40 -1.81 12.79
N TYR A 75 5.09 -1.88 12.58
CA TYR A 75 4.22 -0.74 12.26
C TYR A 75 4.70 0.12 11.08
N PRO A 76 4.94 -0.48 9.89
CA PRO A 76 5.48 0.23 8.74
C PRO A 76 4.54 1.35 8.29
N ARG A 77 5.07 2.57 8.12
CA ARG A 77 4.26 3.74 7.81
C ARG A 77 4.38 4.16 6.35
N TYR A 78 5.54 4.64 5.93
CA TYR A 78 5.76 5.18 4.60
C TYR A 78 6.37 4.16 3.66
N VAL A 79 5.95 4.23 2.40
CA VAL A 79 6.45 3.39 1.32
C VAL A 79 6.95 4.31 0.21
N PHE A 80 8.12 4.01 -0.33
CA PHE A 80 8.65 4.62 -1.55
C PHE A 80 9.04 3.51 -2.53
N VAL A 81 8.86 3.77 -3.82
CA VAL A 81 9.24 2.84 -4.89
C VAL A 81 10.09 3.58 -5.90
N ASP A 82 11.29 3.07 -6.17
CA ASP A 82 12.20 3.69 -7.12
C ASP A 82 11.89 3.30 -8.58
N ARG A 83 12.71 3.79 -9.52
CA ARG A 83 12.55 3.50 -10.95
C ARG A 83 12.89 2.05 -11.33
N GLN A 84 13.65 1.35 -10.50
CA GLN A 84 14.00 -0.07 -10.67
C GLN A 84 13.00 -0.99 -9.99
N ARG A 85 11.98 -0.43 -9.32
CA ARG A 85 10.92 -1.12 -8.56
C ARG A 85 11.42 -1.74 -7.25
N ASN A 86 12.51 -1.21 -6.69
CA ASN A 86 12.87 -1.49 -5.30
C ASN A 86 11.87 -0.79 -4.37
N VAL A 87 11.47 -1.49 -3.30
CA VAL A 87 10.53 -0.98 -2.31
C VAL A 87 11.30 -0.61 -1.05
N TYR A 88 11.12 0.64 -0.61
CA TYR A 88 11.71 1.17 0.61
C TYR A 88 10.58 1.43 1.58
N VAL A 89 10.73 0.94 2.81
CA VAL A 89 9.71 1.00 3.85
C VAL A 89 10.33 1.70 5.05
N SER A 90 9.67 2.72 5.57
CA SER A 90 10.00 3.23 6.91
C SER A 90 9.33 2.33 7.92
N ASP A 91 10.15 1.58 8.65
CA ASP A 91 9.73 0.64 9.67
C ASP A 91 9.90 1.23 11.07
#